data_AF-A0A416CW65-F1
#
_entry.id   AF-A0A416CW65-F1
#
_cell.length_a   1.000
_cell.length_b   1.000
_cell.length_c   1.000
_cell.angle_alpha   90.00
_cell.angle_beta   90.00
_cell.angle_gamma   90.00
#
_symmetry.space_group_name_H-M   'P 1'
#
loop_
_entity.id
_entity.type
_entity.pdbx_description
1 polymer ?
#
loop_
_entity_poly.entity_id
_entity_poly.type
_entity_poly.pdbx_seq_one_letter_code
_entity_poly.pdbx_strand_id
1 'polypeptide(L)'
;MRVTEKQKLFCEEYLIDLNATQAALRAGYSEKTAYSIGNENLKKPEIQEYIQKRLKEKEDALIAKQDEVLKTLTAVMRREKPETVVVTCKARKSHYDDKGKKVTDEAEQPICVEIPTKVSDVNKAAEMLGKYYALFTEKLNVDGDMDYNIQIDYGGEDE
;
A
#
# COMPACT_ATOMS: atom_id res chain seq x y z
N MET A 1 2.49 -28.01 19.53
CA MET A 1 1.77 -27.43 20.68
C MET A 1 1.34 -26.01 20.24
N ARG A 2 0.41 -25.35 20.93
CA ARG A 2 -0.28 -24.15 20.40
C ARG A 2 0.07 -22.94 21.26
N VAL A 3 0.47 -21.84 20.61
CA VAL A 3 0.77 -20.56 21.27
C VAL A 3 -0.42 -20.13 22.12
N THR A 4 -0.19 -19.99 23.43
CA THR A 4 -1.20 -19.53 24.39
C THR A 4 -1.55 -18.06 24.18
N GLU A 5 -2.72 -17.60 24.63
CA GLU A 5 -3.13 -16.19 24.53
C GLU A 5 -2.10 -15.23 25.13
N LYS A 6 -1.50 -15.61 26.28
CA LYS A 6 -0.46 -14.81 26.93
C LYS A 6 0.84 -14.72 26.10
N GLN A 7 1.19 -15.79 25.39
CA GLN A 7 2.34 -15.79 24.48
C GLN A 7 2.04 -15.02 23.19
N LYS A 8 0.78 -15.03 22.69
CA LYS A 8 0.39 -14.18 21.56
C LYS A 8 0.52 -12.71 21.91
N LEU A 9 0.03 -12.30 23.08
CA LEU A 9 0.14 -10.92 23.55
C LEU A 9 1.62 -10.51 23.68
N PHE A 10 2.47 -11.40 24.20
CA PHE A 10 3.93 -11.19 24.19
C PHE A 10 4.48 -10.97 22.78
N CYS A 11 4.05 -11.76 21.79
CA CYS A 11 4.51 -11.59 20.41
C CYS A 11 4.06 -10.25 19.81
N GLU A 12 2.79 -9.87 19.98
CA GLU A 12 2.28 -8.60 19.45
C GLU A 12 3.01 -7.40 20.08
N GLU A 13 3.26 -7.42 21.39
CA GLU A 13 4.01 -6.37 22.09
C GLU A 13 5.48 -6.34 21.68
N TYR A 14 6.11 -7.52 21.51
CA TYR A 14 7.48 -7.62 21.06
C TYR A 14 7.67 -7.03 19.65
N LEU A 15 6.67 -7.18 18.77
CA LEU A 15 6.71 -6.62 17.42
C LEU A 15 6.60 -5.09 17.36
N ILE A 16 6.32 -4.42 18.48
CA ILE A 16 6.25 -2.95 18.55
C ILE A 16 7.64 -2.33 18.69
N ASP A 17 8.45 -2.84 19.63
CA ASP A 17 9.72 -2.22 20.03
C ASP A 17 10.92 -3.19 20.09
N LEU A 18 10.70 -4.46 19.73
CA LEU A 18 11.70 -5.55 19.75
C LEU A 18 12.36 -5.73 21.12
N ASN A 19 11.67 -5.36 22.21
CA ASN A 19 12.16 -5.50 23.57
C ASN A 19 11.48 -6.65 24.31
N ALA A 20 12.20 -7.77 24.50
CA ALA A 20 11.65 -8.97 25.14
C ALA A 20 11.18 -8.74 26.59
N THR A 21 11.89 -7.91 27.35
CA THR A 21 11.55 -7.67 28.75
C THR A 21 10.28 -6.83 28.85
N GLN A 22 10.19 -5.75 28.07
CA GLN A 22 9.01 -4.88 28.05
C GLN A 22 7.79 -5.59 27.47
N ALA A 23 7.96 -6.38 26.42
CA ALA A 23 6.91 -7.21 25.87
C ALA A 23 6.37 -8.21 26.89
N ALA A 24 7.24 -8.84 27.69
CA ALA A 24 6.81 -9.75 28.75
C ALA A 24 6.05 -9.02 29.87
N LEU A 25 6.47 -7.81 30.25
CA LEU A 25 5.75 -7.00 31.24
C LEU A 25 4.34 -6.65 30.75
N ARG A 26 4.22 -6.12 29.53
CA ARG A 26 2.94 -5.73 28.92
C ARG A 26 2.03 -6.93 28.65
N ALA A 27 2.60 -8.09 28.35
CA ALA A 27 1.87 -9.35 28.24
C ALA A 27 1.42 -9.95 29.59
N GLY A 28 1.68 -9.26 30.70
CA GLY A 28 1.21 -9.63 32.04
C GLY A 28 2.07 -10.70 32.73
N TYR A 29 3.33 -10.88 32.36
CA TYR A 29 4.28 -11.69 33.14
C TYR A 29 4.76 -10.95 34.38
N SER A 30 5.15 -11.71 35.42
CA SER A 30 5.66 -11.13 36.67
C SER A 30 6.94 -10.34 36.42
N GLU A 31 7.00 -9.12 36.94
CA GLU A 31 8.12 -8.19 36.78
C GLU A 31 9.46 -8.80 37.17
N LYS A 32 9.47 -9.55 38.29
CA LYS A 32 10.66 -10.24 38.80
C LYS A 32 11.24 -11.26 37.83
N THR A 33 10.42 -11.76 36.90
CA THR A 33 10.77 -12.86 35.97
C THR A 33 10.67 -12.46 34.50
N ALA A 34 10.23 -11.24 34.19
CA ALA A 34 9.94 -10.79 32.83
C ALA A 34 11.17 -10.88 31.91
N TYR A 35 12.35 -10.55 32.42
CA TYR A 35 13.61 -10.68 31.69
C TYR A 35 13.91 -12.14 31.29
N SER A 36 13.77 -13.07 32.23
CA SER A 36 14.04 -14.49 31.99
C SER A 36 13.00 -15.08 31.03
N ILE A 37 11.72 -14.83 31.30
CA ILE A 37 10.60 -15.34 30.51
C ILE A 37 10.60 -14.78 29.10
N GLY A 38 10.93 -13.49 28.92
CA GLY A 38 11.05 -12.88 27.59
C GLY A 38 12.09 -13.60 26.74
N ASN A 39 13.28 -13.84 27.29
CA ASN A 39 14.35 -14.58 26.60
C ASN A 39 13.97 -16.05 26.37
N GLU A 40 13.32 -16.71 27.33
CA GLU A 40 12.86 -18.09 27.16
C GLU A 40 11.80 -18.19 26.05
N ASN A 41 10.84 -17.26 26.03
CA ASN A 41 9.80 -17.22 25.01
C ASN A 41 10.39 -17.03 23.61
N LEU A 42 11.39 -16.17 23.44
CA LEU A 42 12.07 -15.99 22.15
C LEU A 42 12.83 -17.23 21.66
N LYS A 43 13.18 -18.18 22.55
CA LYS A 43 13.83 -19.44 22.18
C LYS A 43 12.84 -20.55 21.82
N LYS A 44 11.54 -20.38 22.12
CA LYS A 44 10.53 -21.40 21.83
C LYS A 44 10.21 -21.37 20.33
N PRO A 45 10.37 -22.51 19.61
CA PRO A 45 10.10 -22.56 18.16
C PRO A 45 8.70 -22.07 17.79
N GLU A 46 7.68 -22.45 18.57
CA GLU A 46 6.28 -22.05 18.30
C GLU A 46 6.07 -20.53 18.38
N ILE A 47 6.80 -19.85 19.26
CA ILE A 47 6.74 -18.40 19.42
C ILE A 47 7.50 -17.72 18.27
N GLN A 48 8.67 -18.24 17.90
CA GLN A 48 9.41 -17.73 16.74
C GLN A 48 8.61 -17.87 15.45
N GLU A 49 7.98 -19.03 15.21
CA GLU A 49 7.08 -19.24 14.08
C GLU A 49 5.92 -18.25 14.07
N TYR A 50 5.33 -17.96 15.23
CA TYR A 50 4.26 -16.96 15.33
C TYR A 50 4.75 -15.55 15.03
N ILE A 51 5.89 -15.13 15.58
CA ILE A 51 6.51 -13.83 15.30
C ILE A 51 6.79 -13.69 13.79
N GLN A 52 7.38 -14.72 13.17
CA GLN A 52 7.67 -14.73 11.73
C GLN A 52 6.40 -14.66 10.89
N LYS A 53 5.36 -15.42 11.26
CA LYS A 53 4.06 -15.36 10.61
C LYS A 53 3.47 -13.94 10.68
N ARG A 54 3.51 -13.29 11.84
CA ARG A 54 2.98 -11.94 12.04
C ARG A 54 3.80 -10.87 11.31
N LEU A 55 5.12 -11.01 11.25
CA LEU A 55 5.98 -10.15 10.42
C LEU A 55 5.60 -10.27 8.95
N LYS A 56 5.46 -11.49 8.44
CA LYS A 56 5.03 -11.74 7.07
C LYS A 56 3.64 -11.17 6.78
N GLU A 57 2.69 -11.32 7.70
CA GLU A 57 1.35 -10.73 7.56
C GLU A 57 1.39 -9.19 7.53
N LYS A 58 2.28 -8.56 8.31
CA LYS A 58 2.49 -7.10 8.28
C LYS A 58 3.15 -6.66 6.98
N GLU A 59 4.19 -7.39 6.54
CA GLU A 59 4.88 -7.14 5.27
C GLU A 59 3.92 -7.27 4.08
N ASP A 60 3.12 -8.34 4.05
CA ASP A 60 2.08 -8.58 3.06
C ASP A 60 1.00 -7.48 3.03
N ALA A 61 0.82 -6.74 4.13
CA ALA A 61 -0.12 -5.62 4.21
C ALA A 61 0.52 -4.27 3.81
N LEU A 62 1.84 -4.18 3.75
CA LEU A 62 2.56 -2.97 3.33
C LEU A 62 2.64 -2.85 1.81
N ILE A 63 2.70 -3.97 1.10
CA ILE A 63 2.88 -4.02 -0.35
C ILE A 63 1.63 -4.61 -0.98
N ALA A 64 1.01 -3.84 -1.89
CA ALA A 64 -0.14 -4.32 -2.65
C ALA A 64 0.24 -5.54 -3.49
N LYS A 65 -0.51 -6.64 -3.31
CA LYS A 65 -0.34 -7.86 -4.12
C LYS A 65 -0.89 -7.64 -5.52
N GLN A 66 -0.47 -8.47 -6.48
CA GLN A 66 -0.92 -8.40 -7.87
C GLN A 66 -2.46 -8.33 -8.00
N ASP A 67 -3.18 -9.17 -7.26
CA ASP A 67 -4.65 -9.16 -7.26
C ASP A 67 -5.24 -7.84 -6.74
N GLU A 68 -4.62 -7.20 -5.74
CA GLU A 68 -5.07 -5.92 -5.20
C GLU A 68 -4.84 -4.80 -6.21
N VAL A 69 -3.70 -4.81 -6.90
CA VAL A 69 -3.40 -3.87 -7.99
C VAL A 69 -4.44 -4.01 -9.10
N LEU A 70 -4.72 -5.24 -9.56
CA LEU A 70 -5.70 -5.50 -10.61
C LEU A 70 -7.13 -5.11 -10.20
N LYS A 71 -7.54 -5.40 -8.96
CA LYS A 71 -8.83 -4.98 -8.42
C LYS A 71 -8.94 -3.46 -8.36
N THR A 72 -7.88 -2.78 -7.92
CA THR A 72 -7.84 -1.31 -7.84
C THR A 72 -7.94 -0.68 -9.22
N LEU A 73 -7.15 -1.14 -10.19
CA LEU A 73 -7.23 -0.67 -11.58
C LEU A 73 -8.62 -0.94 -12.19
N THR A 74 -9.23 -2.08 -11.90
CA THR A 74 -10.58 -2.42 -12.36
C THR A 74 -11.62 -1.46 -11.76
N ALA A 75 -11.54 -1.16 -10.46
CA ALA A 75 -12.44 -0.23 -9.80
C ALA A 75 -12.31 1.20 -10.35
N VAL A 76 -11.08 1.66 -10.61
CA VAL A 76 -10.80 2.94 -11.27
C VAL A 76 -11.40 2.96 -12.68
N MET A 77 -11.16 1.91 -13.48
CA MET A 77 -11.70 1.79 -14.83
C MET A 77 -13.24 1.82 -14.85
N ARG A 78 -13.89 1.26 -13.82
CA ARG A 78 -15.36 1.26 -13.64
C ARG A 78 -15.92 2.53 -13.00
N ARG A 79 -15.07 3.50 -12.64
CA ARG A 79 -15.44 4.74 -11.93
C ARG A 79 -16.09 4.51 -10.56
N GLU A 80 -15.71 3.44 -9.87
CA GLU A 80 -16.19 3.12 -8.52
C GLU A 80 -15.45 3.94 -7.44
N LYS A 81 -14.40 4.68 -7.82
CA LYS A 81 -13.55 5.48 -6.92
C LYS A 81 -13.63 6.97 -7.27
N PRO A 82 -14.52 7.76 -6.62
CA PRO A 82 -14.61 9.19 -6.89
C PRO A 82 -13.33 9.91 -6.46
N GLU A 83 -13.06 11.06 -7.09
CA GLU A 83 -11.96 11.95 -6.75
C GLU A 83 -12.49 13.13 -5.93
N THR A 84 -11.76 13.53 -4.89
CA THR A 84 -12.10 14.72 -4.10
C THR A 84 -11.33 15.92 -4.62
N VAL A 85 -12.04 16.96 -5.05
CA VAL A 85 -11.44 18.22 -5.48
C VAL A 85 -11.87 19.36 -4.57
N VAL A 86 -10.97 20.30 -4.32
CA VAL A 86 -11.27 21.51 -3.55
C VAL A 86 -11.78 22.57 -4.52
N VAL A 87 -13.01 23.02 -4.31
CA VAL A 87 -13.62 24.11 -5.06
C VAL A 87 -13.84 25.29 -4.13
N THR A 88 -13.41 26.48 -4.56
CA THR A 88 -13.69 27.71 -3.83
C THR A 88 -15.10 28.18 -4.15
N CYS A 89 -15.97 28.13 -3.17
CA CYS A 89 -17.33 28.62 -3.29
C CYS A 89 -17.45 30.01 -2.65
N LYS A 90 -18.12 30.93 -3.35
CA LYS A 90 -18.48 32.24 -2.79
C LYS A 90 -19.79 32.11 -2.03
N ALA A 91 -19.72 32.10 -0.70
CA ALA A 91 -20.88 32.18 0.16
C ALA A 91 -21.26 33.66 0.33
N ARG A 92 -22.48 34.01 -0.10
CA ARG A 92 -23.07 35.34 0.13
C ARG A 92 -24.03 35.31 1.30
N LYS A 93 -23.81 36.14 2.31
CA LYS A 93 -24.80 36.41 3.35
C LYS A 93 -25.24 37.85 3.24
N SER A 94 -26.53 38.08 2.97
CA SER A 94 -27.11 39.42 3.02
C SER A 94 -27.78 39.65 4.37
N HIS A 95 -27.45 40.76 5.03
CA HIS A 95 -28.11 41.22 6.24
C HIS A 95 -28.45 42.72 6.10
N TYR A 96 -29.30 43.24 6.97
CA TYR A 96 -29.58 44.67 7.05
C TYR A 96 -28.75 45.26 8.19
N ASP A 97 -28.03 46.35 7.94
CA ASP A 97 -27.31 47.07 8.99
C ASP A 97 -28.29 47.85 9.90
N ASP A 98 -27.78 48.41 10.99
CA ASP A 98 -28.57 49.19 11.97
C ASP A 98 -29.23 50.44 11.37
N LYS A 99 -28.91 50.80 10.12
CA LYS A 99 -29.48 51.92 9.35
C LYS A 99 -30.49 51.44 8.29
N GLY A 100 -30.84 50.15 8.28
CA GLY A 100 -31.79 49.56 7.34
C GLY A 100 -31.24 49.40 5.92
N LYS A 101 -29.92 49.55 5.72
CA LYS A 101 -29.28 49.33 4.42
C LYS A 101 -28.91 47.86 4.28
N LYS A 102 -29.22 47.27 3.12
CA LYS A 102 -28.83 45.90 2.80
C LYS A 102 -27.31 45.83 2.58
N VAL A 103 -26.61 45.10 3.45
CA VAL A 103 -25.19 44.75 3.35
C VAL A 103 -25.09 43.30 2.90
N THR A 104 -24.14 43.00 2.02
CA THR A 104 -23.86 41.63 1.60
C THR A 104 -22.40 41.33 1.86
N ASP A 105 -22.15 40.37 2.74
CA ASP A 105 -20.83 39.84 3.00
C ASP A 105 -20.57 38.69 2.02
N GLU A 106 -19.51 38.82 1.22
CA GLU A 106 -18.99 37.74 0.39
C GLU A 106 -17.81 37.09 1.12
N ALA A 107 -17.91 35.80 1.41
CA ALA A 107 -16.82 35.01 1.95
C ALA A 107 -16.47 33.89 0.97
N GLU A 108 -15.20 33.76 0.63
CA GLU A 108 -14.68 32.61 -0.11
C GLU A 108 -14.37 31.48 0.88
N GLN A 109 -15.00 30.33 0.68
CA GLN A 109 -14.75 29.14 1.49
C GLN A 109 -14.37 27.96 0.59
N PRO A 110 -13.24 27.26 0.88
CA PRO A 110 -12.89 26.04 0.19
C PRO A 110 -13.84 24.92 0.63
N ILE A 111 -14.47 24.26 -0.33
CA ILE A 111 -15.35 23.11 -0.11
C ILE A 111 -14.76 21.92 -0.87
N CYS A 112 -14.59 20.79 -0.19
CA CYS A 112 -14.26 19.53 -0.83
C CYS A 112 -15.52 18.95 -1.47
N VAL A 113 -15.50 18.74 -2.78
CA VAL A 113 -16.59 18.08 -3.52
C VAL A 113 -16.07 16.80 -4.14
N GLU A 114 -16.89 15.75 -4.11
CA GLU A 114 -16.60 14.50 -4.79
C GLU A 114 -17.07 14.60 -6.25
N ILE A 115 -16.15 14.33 -7.17
CA ILE A 115 -16.42 14.24 -8.60
C ILE A 115 -16.18 12.80 -9.09
N PRO A 116 -16.84 12.37 -10.17
CA PRO A 116 -16.51 11.09 -10.79
C PRO A 116 -15.04 11.02 -11.19
N THR A 117 -14.47 9.81 -11.19
CA THR A 117 -13.10 9.56 -11.64
C THR A 117 -12.86 10.16 -13.03
N LYS A 118 -11.76 10.92 -13.20
CA LYS A 118 -11.43 11.57 -14.47
C LYS A 118 -11.26 10.54 -15.58
N VAL A 119 -11.68 10.93 -16.79
CA VAL A 119 -11.57 10.09 -17.99
C VAL A 119 -10.11 9.72 -18.28
N SER A 120 -9.15 10.62 -18.01
CA SER A 120 -7.72 10.35 -18.14
C SER A 120 -7.26 9.16 -17.29
N ASP A 121 -7.74 9.09 -16.05
CA ASP A 121 -7.32 8.07 -15.08
C ASP A 121 -7.97 6.73 -15.42
N VAL A 122 -9.23 6.76 -15.87
CA VAL A 122 -9.91 5.59 -16.46
C VAL A 122 -9.15 5.04 -17.66
N ASN A 123 -8.75 5.91 -18.59
CA ASN A 123 -7.97 5.52 -19.77
C ASN A 123 -6.62 4.91 -19.36
N LYS A 124 -5.97 5.48 -18.34
CA LYS A 124 -4.70 4.96 -17.85
C LYS A 124 -4.86 3.59 -17.20
N ALA A 125 -5.91 3.39 -16.40
CA ALA A 125 -6.22 2.09 -15.81
C ALA A 125 -6.52 1.03 -16.88
N ALA A 126 -7.29 1.39 -17.92
CA ALA A 126 -7.58 0.52 -19.06
C ALA A 126 -6.31 0.16 -19.85
N GLU A 127 -5.41 1.12 -20.09
CA GLU A 127 -4.11 0.88 -20.72
C GLU A 127 -3.27 -0.12 -19.90
N MET A 128 -3.18 0.07 -18.58
CA MET A 128 -2.39 -0.81 -17.72
C MET A 128 -2.95 -2.23 -17.67
N LEU A 129 -4.28 -2.38 -17.57
CA LEU A 129 -4.94 -3.68 -17.64
C LEU A 129 -4.75 -4.32 -19.02
N GLY A 130 -4.86 -3.56 -20.10
CA GLY A 130 -4.65 -4.06 -21.46
C GLY A 130 -3.22 -4.55 -21.70
N LYS A 131 -2.21 -3.86 -21.17
CA LYS A 131 -0.82 -4.32 -21.18
C LYS A 131 -0.65 -5.61 -20.38
N TYR A 132 -1.24 -5.67 -19.18
CA TYR A 132 -1.18 -6.87 -18.33
C TYR A 132 -1.78 -8.10 -19.01
N TYR A 133 -2.89 -7.95 -19.72
CA TYR A 133 -3.53 -9.02 -20.48
C TYR A 133 -3.00 -9.19 -21.91
N ALA A 134 -1.91 -8.50 -22.28
CA ALA A 134 -1.31 -8.52 -23.61
C ALA A 134 -2.31 -8.21 -24.75
N LEU A 135 -3.29 -7.33 -24.51
CA LEU A 135 -4.28 -6.91 -25.51
C LEU A 135 -3.67 -6.01 -26.60
N PHE A 136 -2.52 -5.40 -26.33
CA PHE A 136 -1.83 -4.52 -27.25
C PHE A 136 -0.63 -5.22 -27.88
N THR A 137 -0.50 -5.13 -29.20
CA THR A 137 0.68 -5.59 -29.93
C THR A 137 1.41 -4.39 -30.50
N GLU A 138 2.68 -4.22 -30.15
CA GLU A 138 3.55 -3.23 -30.76
C GLU A 138 4.23 -3.84 -31.99
N LYS A 139 3.95 -3.31 -33.18
CA LYS A 139 4.66 -3.70 -34.40
C LYS A 139 5.94 -2.88 -34.50
N LEU A 140 7.08 -3.53 -34.34
CA LEU A 140 8.38 -2.92 -34.59
C LEU A 140 8.77 -3.16 -36.05
N ASN A 141 8.91 -2.10 -36.84
CA ASN A 141 9.54 -2.19 -38.15
C ASN A 141 11.04 -1.96 -37.96
N VAL A 142 11.84 -3.02 -38.15
CA VAL A 142 13.30 -2.94 -38.13
C VAL A 142 13.78 -3.04 -39.57
N ASP A 143 14.12 -1.89 -40.16
CA ASP A 143 14.94 -1.84 -41.37
C ASP A 143 16.39 -1.66 -40.94
N GLY A 144 17.16 -2.75 -40.97
CA GLY A 144 18.59 -2.75 -40.68
C GLY A 144 19.28 -3.78 -41.55
N ASP A 145 20.30 -3.36 -42.28
CA ASP A 145 21.20 -4.25 -43.02
C ASP A 145 22.04 -5.00 -41.99
N MET A 146 21.59 -6.20 -41.63
CA MET A 146 22.24 -7.04 -40.62
C MET A 146 23.36 -7.82 -41.29
N ASP A 147 24.59 -7.35 -41.18
CA ASP A 147 25.77 -8.14 -41.52
C ASP A 147 25.90 -9.33 -40.54
N TYR A 148 25.51 -10.51 -40.99
CA TYR A 148 25.62 -11.74 -40.21
C TYR A 148 27.09 -12.19 -40.18
N ASN A 149 27.78 -11.99 -39.05
CA ASN A 149 29.08 -12.60 -38.80
C ASN A 149 28.90 -13.89 -38.00
N ILE A 150 28.99 -15.04 -38.66
CA ILE A 150 28.94 -16.35 -38.02
C ILE A 150 30.38 -16.76 -37.67
N GLN A 151 30.77 -16.61 -36.41
CA GLN A 151 31.98 -17.27 -35.89
C GLN A 151 31.64 -18.73 -35.58
N ILE A 152 32.17 -19.65 -36.39
CA ILE A 152 32.13 -21.08 -36.11
C ILE A 152 33.41 -21.43 -35.34
N ASP A 153 33.27 -21.64 -34.04
CA ASP A 153 34.33 -22.16 -33.18
C ASP A 153 34.38 -23.69 -33.33
N TYR A 154 35.34 -24.17 -34.11
CA TYR A 154 35.70 -25.58 -34.13
C TYR A 154 36.69 -25.80 -32.99
N GLY A 155 36.17 -26.01 -31.79
CA GLY A 155 36.96 -26.17 -30.56
C GLY A 155 38.24 -26.96 -30.82
N GLY A 156 39.38 -26.29 -30.67
CA GLY A 156 40.68 -26.88 -30.89
C GLY A 156 40.88 -28.06 -29.95
N GLU A 157 41.25 -29.22 -30.51
CA GLU A 157 41.86 -30.28 -29.73
C GLU A 157 43.23 -29.77 -29.28
N ASP A 158 43.36 -29.54 -27.97
CA ASP A 158 44.62 -29.32 -27.29
C ASP A 158 45.55 -30.54 -27.53
N GLU A 159 46.69 -30.32 -28.19
CA GLU A 159 47.89 -31.18 -28.15
C GLU A 159 49.02 -30.50 -27.38
#